data_AF-A0A524MUJ7-F1
#
_entry.id   AF-A0A524MUJ7-F1
#
_cell.length_a   1.000
_cell.length_b   1.000
_cell.length_c   1.000
_cell.angle_alpha   90.00
_cell.angle_beta   90.00
_cell.angle_gamma   90.00
#
_symmetry.space_group_name_H-M   'P 1'
#
loop_
_entity.id
_entity.type
_entity.pdbx_description
1 polymer ?
#
loop_
_entity_poly.entity_id
_entity_poly.type
_entity_poly.pdbx_seq_one_letter_code
_entity_poly.pdbx_strand_id
1 'polypeptide(L)'
;MVRVGVPGAEPDAGPADRLDISILQDELLAPTLGIDDPRTSDRIEFVGGIHGPGELARRVDSGRAQVGFSMYPVSLDELLAVSDAGMIMPPKSTWFEPKLLSGLFVHTL
;
A
#
# COMPACT_ATOMS: atom_id res chain seq x y z
N MET A 1 -12.68 -13.49 -2.89
CA MET A 1 -11.69 -12.79 -2.05
C MET A 1 -11.08 -13.80 -1.08
N VAL A 2 -9.87 -14.28 -1.36
CA VAL A 2 -9.13 -15.17 -0.44
C VAL A 2 -8.35 -14.27 0.50
N ARG A 3 -8.47 -14.50 1.81
CA ARG A 3 -7.65 -13.80 2.81
C ARG A 3 -6.36 -14.59 2.99
N VAL A 4 -5.26 -14.05 2.47
CA VAL A 4 -3.93 -14.61 2.66
C VAL A 4 -3.30 -13.84 3.82
N GLY A 5 -2.87 -14.56 4.86
CA GLY A 5 -2.01 -13.98 5.89
C GLY A 5 -0.63 -13.79 5.29
N VAL A 6 -0.11 -12.57 5.34
CA VAL A 6 1.25 -12.30 4.90
C VAL A 6 2.20 -12.78 6.01
N PRO A 7 3.27 -13.55 5.72
CA PRO A 7 4.25 -13.92 6.73
C PRO A 7 4.76 -12.64 7.42
N GLY A 8 4.91 -12.69 8.74
CA GLY A 8 5.44 -11.55 9.48
C GLY A 8 6.85 -11.21 8.99
N ALA A 9 7.16 -9.93 8.87
CA ALA A 9 8.49 -9.48 8.51
C ALA A 9 9.55 -9.96 9.52
N GLU A 10 10.80 -10.05 9.05
CA GLU A 10 11.95 -10.47 9.86
C GLU A 10 12.05 -9.65 11.17
N PRO A 11 12.49 -10.26 12.29
CA PRO A 11 12.49 -9.61 13.61
C PRO A 11 13.26 -8.29 13.66
N ASP A 12 14.32 -8.17 12.86
CA ASP A 12 15.21 -7.01 12.79
C ASP A 12 14.89 -6.07 11.62
N ALA A 13 13.78 -6.30 10.92
CA ALA A 13 13.36 -5.48 9.79
C ALA A 13 12.97 -4.06 10.23
N GLY A 14 13.29 -3.07 9.40
CA GLY A 14 12.94 -1.67 9.66
C GLY A 14 11.42 -1.48 9.69
N PRO A 15 10.89 -0.44 10.36
CA PRO A 15 9.44 -0.20 10.43
C PRO A 15 8.73 -0.18 9.07
N ALA A 16 9.39 0.31 8.02
CA ALA A 16 8.82 0.33 6.67
C ALA A 16 8.73 -1.06 6.06
N ASP A 17 9.74 -1.91 6.28
CA ASP A 17 9.83 -3.26 5.72
C ASP A 17 8.80 -4.21 6.37
N ARG A 18 8.31 -3.85 7.56
CA ARG A 18 7.30 -4.60 8.32
C ARG A 18 5.86 -4.36 7.87
N LEU A 19 5.62 -3.38 7.01
CA LEU A 19 4.28 -3.06 6.54
C LEU A 19 3.78 -4.15 5.57
N ASP A 20 2.49 -4.52 5.66
CA ASP A 20 1.85 -5.51 4.76
C ASP A 20 2.13 -5.25 3.28
N ILE A 21 2.20 -3.98 2.89
CA ILE A 21 2.48 -3.53 1.52
C ILE A 21 3.92 -3.82 1.07
N SER A 22 4.90 -3.70 1.97
CA SER A 22 6.31 -4.01 1.68
C SER A 22 6.44 -5.50 1.48
N ILE A 23 5.89 -6.27 2.41
CA ILE A 23 5.91 -7.73 2.32
C ILE A 23 5.16 -8.20 1.06
N LEU A 24 4.03 -7.60 0.70
CA LEU A 24 3.34 -7.90 -0.56
C LEU A 24 4.23 -7.60 -1.77
N GLN A 25 4.93 -6.46 -1.78
CA GLN A 25 5.82 -6.07 -2.88
C GLN A 25 7.00 -7.03 -3.02
N ASP A 26 7.69 -7.31 -1.92
CA ASP A 26 8.95 -8.04 -1.88
C ASP A 26 8.76 -9.55 -2.02
N GLU A 27 7.68 -10.11 -1.46
CA GLU A 27 7.45 -11.57 -1.45
C GLU A 27 6.57 -12.05 -2.60
N LEU A 28 5.75 -11.18 -3.20
CA LEU A 28 4.79 -11.59 -4.23
C LEU A 28 4.87 -10.76 -5.51
N LEU A 29 4.77 -9.44 -5.44
CA LEU A 29 4.64 -8.62 -6.64
C LEU A 29 5.91 -8.69 -7.51
N ALA A 30 7.08 -8.47 -6.93
CA ALA A 30 8.35 -8.55 -7.64
C ALA A 30 8.71 -10.00 -8.03
N PRO A 31 8.87 -10.96 -7.09
CA PRO A 31 9.43 -12.28 -7.41
C PRO A 31 8.48 -13.19 -8.20
N THR A 32 7.16 -13.03 -8.04
CA THR A 32 6.18 -13.93 -8.65
C THR A 32 5.42 -13.29 -9.81
N LEU A 33 5.03 -12.02 -9.67
CA LEU A 33 4.18 -11.33 -10.65
C LEU A 33 4.95 -10.46 -11.65
N GLY A 34 6.26 -10.27 -11.43
CA GLY A 34 7.15 -9.46 -12.27
C GLY A 34 6.78 -7.97 -12.22
N ILE A 35 6.46 -7.46 -11.03
CA ILE A 35 6.13 -6.06 -10.78
C ILE A 35 7.23 -5.52 -9.85
N ASP A 36 8.36 -5.10 -10.44
CA ASP A 36 9.52 -4.65 -9.68
C ASP A 36 9.30 -3.28 -9.02
N ASP A 37 8.72 -2.33 -9.76
CA ASP A 37 8.39 -1.00 -9.26
C ASP A 37 6.91 -0.68 -9.52
N PRO A 38 6.06 -0.69 -8.48
CA PRO A 38 4.63 -0.40 -8.62
C PRO A 38 4.32 1.04 -9.03
N ARG A 39 5.31 1.95 -9.05
CA ARG A 39 5.14 3.33 -9.52
C ARG A 39 5.14 3.43 -11.04
N THR A 40 5.79 2.50 -11.73
CA THR A 40 6.07 2.57 -13.16
C THR A 40 5.59 1.34 -13.94
N SER A 41 5.27 0.24 -13.25
CA SER A 41 4.79 -0.98 -13.89
C SER A 41 3.36 -0.83 -14.43
N ASP A 42 3.18 -1.11 -15.71
CA ASP A 42 1.86 -1.16 -16.37
C ASP A 42 1.04 -2.41 -16.01
N ARG A 43 1.61 -3.33 -15.21
CA ARG A 43 0.98 -4.59 -14.80
C ARG A 43 0.14 -4.46 -13.52
N ILE A 44 0.11 -3.28 -12.91
CA ILE A 44 -0.62 -3.02 -11.66
C ILE A 44 -1.46 -1.75 -11.75
N GLU A 45 -2.69 -1.81 -11.24
CA GLU A 45 -3.59 -0.67 -11.13
C GLU A 45 -4.02 -0.50 -9.67
N PHE A 46 -4.24 0.76 -9.25
CA PHE A 46 -4.66 1.08 -7.89
C PHE A 46 -6.10 1.59 -7.87
N VAL A 47 -6.85 1.10 -6.89
CA VAL A 47 -8.19 1.59 -6.57
C VAL A 47 -8.08 2.54 -5.40
N GLY A 48 -8.56 3.78 -5.57
CA GLY A 48 -8.59 4.76 -4.48
C GLY A 48 -9.52 4.35 -3.34
N GLY A 49 -9.19 4.76 -2.12
CA GLY A 49 -9.92 4.38 -0.89
C GLY A 49 -11.43 4.60 -0.96
N ILE A 50 -11.88 5.68 -1.60
CA ILE A 50 -13.30 6.02 -1.79
C ILE A 50 -14.15 4.91 -2.44
N HIS A 51 -13.55 4.04 -3.24
CA HIS A 51 -14.27 3.01 -3.99
C HIS A 51 -14.40 1.69 -3.23
N GLY A 52 -13.55 1.49 -2.21
CA GLY A 52 -13.56 0.30 -1.37
C GLY A 52 -13.28 -1.02 -2.11
N PRO A 53 -13.42 -2.16 -1.40
CA PRO A 53 -13.11 -3.49 -1.95
C PRO A 53 -14.08 -3.97 -3.03
N GLY A 54 -15.30 -3.40 -3.10
CA GLY A 54 -16.28 -3.76 -4.14
C GLY A 54 -15.80 -3.42 -5.56
N GLU A 55 -15.04 -2.35 -5.71
CA GLU A 55 -14.41 -1.97 -6.99
C GLU A 55 -13.33 -2.98 -7.42
N LEU A 56 -12.52 -3.48 -6.47
CA LEU A 56 -11.54 -4.54 -6.75
C LEU A 56 -12.23 -5.81 -7.24
N ALA A 57 -13.29 -6.24 -6.54
CA ALA A 57 -14.08 -7.40 -6.95
C ALA A 57 -14.65 -7.22 -8.37
N ARG A 58 -15.27 -6.06 -8.65
CA ARG A 58 -15.83 -5.78 -9.98
C ARG A 58 -14.79 -5.87 -11.09
N ARG A 59 -13.56 -5.37 -10.88
CA ARG A 59 -12.49 -5.42 -11.90
C ARG A 59 -11.99 -6.84 -12.16
N VAL A 60 -11.94 -7.67 -11.13
CA VAL A 60 -11.59 -9.10 -11.29
C VAL A 60 -12.72 -9.84 -12.00
N ASP A 61 -13.96 -9.67 -11.56
CA ASP A 61 -15.13 -10.35 -12.13
C ASP A 61 -15.38 -9.97 -13.60
N SER A 62 -15.05 -8.73 -13.99
CA SER A 62 -15.16 -8.27 -15.37
C SER A 62 -13.99 -8.70 -16.26
N GLY A 63 -12.98 -9.40 -15.73
CA GLY A 63 -11.77 -9.79 -16.46
C GLY A 63 -10.79 -8.64 -16.74
N ARG A 64 -11.01 -7.43 -16.17
CA ARG A 64 -10.07 -6.31 -16.32
C ARG A 64 -8.79 -6.53 -15.52
N ALA A 65 -8.90 -7.19 -14.38
CA ALA A 65 -7.77 -7.64 -13.57
C ALA A 65 -7.84 -9.17 -13.39
N GLN A 66 -6.69 -9.80 -13.22
CA GLN A 66 -6.61 -11.25 -12.94
C GLN A 66 -6.76 -11.55 -11.43
N VAL A 67 -6.34 -10.61 -10.58
CA VAL A 67 -6.37 -10.72 -9.12
C VAL A 67 -6.47 -9.33 -8.51
N GLY A 68 -7.07 -9.23 -7.33
CA GLY A 68 -7.15 -7.99 -6.55
C GLY A 68 -6.64 -8.22 -5.13
N PHE A 69 -5.83 -7.27 -4.64
CA PHE A 69 -5.28 -7.29 -3.29
C PHE A 69 -5.92 -6.17 -2.47
N SER A 70 -6.32 -6.50 -1.25
CA SER A 70 -6.81 -5.55 -0.25
C SER A 70 -6.11 -5.84 1.06
N MET A 71 -5.66 -4.78 1.72
CA MET A 71 -4.85 -4.83 2.93
C MET A 71 -5.46 -3.91 3.99
N TYR A 72 -5.06 -4.15 5.24
CA TYR A 72 -5.42 -3.23 6.31
C TYR A 72 -4.75 -1.87 6.09
N PRO A 73 -5.42 -0.77 6.47
CA PRO A 73 -4.79 0.53 6.40
C PRO A 73 -3.61 0.58 7.37
N VAL A 74 -2.51 1.21 6.95
CA VAL A 74 -1.39 1.54 7.84
C VAL A 74 -1.92 2.36 9.00
N SER A 75 -1.61 1.93 10.23
CA SER A 75 -1.98 2.65 11.44
C SER A 75 -1.17 3.92 11.61
N LEU A 76 -1.65 4.85 12.45
CA LEU A 76 -0.90 6.07 12.75
C LEU A 76 0.44 5.74 13.43
N ASP A 77 0.47 4.75 14.31
CA ASP A 77 1.68 4.35 15.03
C ASP A 77 2.74 3.77 14.07
N GLU A 78 2.33 2.94 13.11
CA GLU A 78 3.23 2.43 12.07
C GLU A 78 3.77 3.56 11.20
N LEU A 79 2.92 4.50 10.80
CA LEU A 79 3.32 5.67 10.01
C LEU A 79 4.34 6.53 10.75
N LEU A 80 4.10 6.80 12.03
CA LEU A 80 5.03 7.57 12.88
C LEU A 80 6.34 6.81 13.09
N ALA A 81 6.30 5.50 13.30
CA ALA A 81 7.50 4.69 13.46
C ALA A 81 8.41 4.72 12.21
N VAL A 82 7.82 4.70 11.00
CA VAL A 82 8.59 4.87 9.74
C VAL A 82 9.26 6.26 9.69
N SER A 83 8.51 7.31 10.05
CA SER A 83 9.01 8.68 10.08
C SER A 83 10.15 8.87 11.10
N ASP A 84 9.97 8.37 12.33
CA ASP A 84 10.95 8.48 13.42
C ASP A 84 12.24 7.72 13.10
N ALA A 85 12.15 6.64 12.31
CA ALA A 85 13.30 5.91 11.79
C ALA A 85 14.00 6.62 10.60
N GLY A 86 13.49 7.76 10.13
CA GLY A 86 14.02 8.47 8.95
C GLY A 86 13.84 7.70 7.64
N MET A 87 12.91 6.73 7.61
CA MET A 87 12.63 5.89 6.45
C MET A 87 11.54 6.52 5.56
N ILE A 88 11.41 5.98 4.34
CA ILE A 88 10.40 6.42 3.38
C ILE A 88 9.26 5.40 3.35
N MET A 89 8.02 5.88 3.35
CA MET A 89 6.85 5.02 3.18
C MET A 89 6.92 4.28 1.83
N PRO A 90 6.62 2.96 1.79
CA PRO A 90 6.57 2.20 0.56
C PRO A 90 5.60 2.83 -0.44
N PRO A 91 5.85 2.73 -1.75
CA PRO A 91 4.99 3.34 -2.75
C PRO A 91 3.56 2.77 -2.65
N LYS A 92 2.57 3.67 -2.75
CA LYS A 92 1.13 3.33 -2.78
C LYS A 92 0.63 2.59 -1.51
N SER A 93 1.31 2.79 -0.38
CA SER A 93 1.00 2.21 0.93
C SER A 93 -0.12 2.91 1.71
N THR A 94 -0.36 4.21 1.44
CA THR A 94 -1.31 5.03 2.22
C THR A 94 -2.22 5.87 1.33
N TRP A 95 -3.47 6.05 1.74
CA TRP A 95 -4.43 6.95 1.13
C TRP A 95 -4.97 7.92 2.18
N PHE A 96 -4.78 9.23 1.96
CA PHE A 96 -5.24 10.28 2.88
C PHE A 96 -6.55 10.92 2.41
N GLU A 97 -7.48 11.09 3.36
CA GLU A 97 -8.72 11.81 3.16
C GLU A 97 -8.97 12.85 4.27
N PRO A 98 -9.31 14.11 3.89
CA PRO A 98 -9.23 14.65 2.53
C PRO A 98 -7.78 14.69 2.04
N LYS A 99 -7.57 14.62 0.72
CA LYS A 99 -6.25 14.95 0.17
C LYS A 99 -5.90 16.36 0.60
N LEU A 100 -4.66 16.56 1.07
CA LEU A 100 -4.18 17.89 1.45
C LEU A 100 -4.48 18.86 0.30
N LEU A 101 -5.27 19.88 0.58
CA LEU A 101 -5.54 20.94 -0.37
C LEU A 101 -4.19 21.61 -0.67
N SER A 102 -3.82 21.68 -1.94
CA SER A 102 -2.62 22.40 -2.37
C SER A 102 -2.69 23.84 -1.85
N GLY A 103 -1.86 24.20 -0.86
CA GLY A 103 -1.84 25.55 -0.26
C GLY A 103 -2.21 25.67 1.23
N LEU A 104 -2.17 24.59 2.02
CA LEU A 104 -2.30 24.70 3.48
C LEU A 104 -1.15 25.55 4.07
N PHE A 105 -1.46 26.77 4.50
CA PHE A 105 -0.54 27.66 5.20
C PHE A 105 -0.79 27.58 6.72
N VAL A 106 0.21 27.14 7.48
CA VAL A 106 0.16 27.11 8.94
C VAL A 106 0.99 28.29 9.47
N HIS A 107 0.31 29.28 10.05
CA HIS A 107 0.95 30.37 10.79
C HIS A 107 0.79 30.09 12.28
N THR A 108 1.85 29.64 12.93
CA THR A 108 1.91 29.58 14.39
C THR A 108 2.22 30.97 14.93
N LEU A 109 1.32 31.50 15.77
CA LEU A 109 1.47 32.76 16.50
C LEU A 109 2.44 32.59 17.68
#